data_AF-A0A820UWE0-F1
#
_entry.id   AF-A0A820UWE0-F1
#
_cell.length_a   1.000
_cell.length_b   1.000
_cell.length_c   1.000
_cell.angle_alpha   90.00
_cell.angle_beta   90.00
_cell.angle_gamma   90.00
#
_symmetry.space_group_name_H-M   'P 1'
#
loop_
_entity.id
_entity.type
_entity.pdbx_description
1 polymer ?
#
loop_
_entity_poly.entity_id
_entity_poly.type
_entity_poly.pdbx_seq_one_letter_code
_entity_poly.pdbx_strand_id
1 'polypeptide(L)'
;MGKRRLTDSRYPPGKRYSVNHLLENEYFPCDELSHEQIKHFKELCNKGQVFWILDGYDEFAQNIPEQLKDVFDHVRETQHHILTSRPYAIESSYDVKLEITGFTNDNIVKYVQQFFDQITKEINNDSSEIQKLLRLLKKNSSIWGVAHIPVNLELICSLWCNNDWKKTTVLTLTVLYDNIIEWQCRRYLTKKNINHEYITKSDVYDQCNAELQFLEYLAFKGMECNKIMLTPAILNEAKDDLKSVAVNIAQTL
;
A
#
# COMPACT_ATOMS: atom_id res chain seq x y z
N MET A 1 1.99 4.20 -12.26
CA MET A 1 2.51 2.88 -12.70
C MET A 1 3.69 2.54 -11.80
N GLY A 2 3.51 1.62 -10.84
CA GLY A 2 4.55 1.30 -9.85
C GLY A 2 5.74 0.54 -10.45
N LYS A 3 6.91 0.61 -9.79
CA LYS A 3 8.25 0.12 -10.19
C LYS A 3 8.42 -1.36 -10.51
N ARG A 4 7.36 -2.08 -10.89
CA ARG A 4 7.35 -3.52 -11.18
C ARG A 4 8.36 -3.98 -12.25
N ARG A 5 9.05 -3.07 -12.92
CA ARG A 5 9.70 -3.31 -14.21
C ARG A 5 11.07 -2.63 -14.39
N LEU A 6 11.56 -1.86 -13.43
CA LEU A 6 12.90 -1.24 -13.52
C LEU A 6 14.00 -2.22 -13.08
N THR A 7 14.10 -3.36 -13.76
CA THR A 7 15.04 -4.44 -13.46
C THR A 7 16.20 -4.46 -14.45
N ASP A 8 17.35 -5.02 -14.06
CA ASP A 8 18.50 -5.19 -14.97
C ASP A 8 18.17 -6.04 -16.20
N SER A 9 17.17 -6.92 -16.11
CA SER A 9 16.69 -7.68 -17.27
C SER A 9 15.98 -6.79 -18.31
N ARG A 10 15.28 -5.74 -17.87
CA ARG A 10 14.59 -4.78 -18.75
C ARG A 10 15.45 -3.59 -19.13
N TYR A 11 16.37 -3.21 -18.24
CA TYR A 11 17.35 -2.16 -18.43
C TYR A 11 18.75 -2.70 -18.16
N PRO A 12 19.32 -3.51 -19.09
CA PRO A 12 20.69 -4.02 -18.97
C PRO A 12 21.72 -2.93 -18.64
N PRO A 13 22.65 -3.18 -17.70
CA PRO A 13 23.78 -2.30 -17.43
C PRO A 13 24.65 -2.05 -18.67
N GLY A 14 25.36 -0.92 -18.70
CA GLY A 14 26.25 -0.54 -19.80
C GLY A 14 25.55 0.06 -21.04
N LYS A 15 24.23 0.23 -20.99
CA LYS A 15 23.45 0.99 -21.98
C LYS A 15 23.05 2.35 -21.41
N ARG A 16 23.01 3.37 -22.27
CA ARG A 16 22.42 4.66 -21.94
C ARG A 16 20.93 4.64 -22.26
N TYR A 17 20.13 4.97 -21.27
CA TYR A 17 18.68 5.11 -21.43
C TYR A 17 18.30 6.58 -21.53
N SER A 18 17.12 6.83 -22.05
CA SER A 18 16.49 8.15 -22.07
C SER A 18 15.04 7.99 -21.66
N VAL A 19 14.35 9.11 -21.45
CA VAL A 19 12.92 9.12 -21.11
C VAL A 19 12.09 8.36 -22.14
N ASN A 20 12.45 8.44 -23.42
CA ASN A 20 11.78 7.70 -24.49
C ASN A 20 11.86 6.17 -24.29
N HIS A 21 12.96 5.66 -23.75
CA HIS A 21 13.10 4.24 -23.45
C HIS A 21 12.22 3.81 -22.26
N LEU A 22 12.06 4.67 -21.25
CA LEU A 22 11.11 4.41 -20.16
C LEU A 22 9.68 4.31 -20.70
N LEU A 23 9.30 5.22 -21.62
CA LEU A 23 7.97 5.21 -22.23
C LEU A 23 7.72 3.96 -23.07
N GLU A 24 8.71 3.55 -23.87
CA GLU A 24 8.63 2.34 -24.70
C GLU A 24 8.52 1.05 -23.89
N ASN A 25 9.24 0.95 -22.78
CA ASN A 25 9.30 -0.28 -22.01
C ASN A 25 8.20 -0.35 -20.94
N GLU A 26 7.79 0.79 -20.39
CA GLU A 26 6.80 0.86 -19.33
C GLU A 26 5.42 1.20 -19.85
N TYR A 27 5.26 2.29 -20.59
CA TYR A 27 3.96 2.88 -20.88
C TYR A 27 3.31 2.31 -22.14
N PHE A 28 3.99 2.34 -23.29
CA PHE A 28 3.42 1.90 -24.57
C PHE A 28 2.98 0.43 -24.62
N PRO A 29 3.61 -0.53 -23.93
CA PRO A 29 3.11 -1.91 -23.94
C PRO A 29 1.76 -2.08 -23.22
N CYS A 30 1.29 -1.04 -22.51
CA CYS A 30 0.01 -1.04 -21.83
C CYS A 30 -1.12 -0.43 -22.68
N ASP A 31 -0.81 0.24 -23.80
CA ASP A 31 -1.78 0.90 -24.68
C ASP A 31 -1.59 0.41 -26.12
N GLU A 32 -2.68 0.15 -26.85
CA GLU A 32 -2.64 -0.16 -28.29
C GLU A 32 -2.40 1.11 -29.13
N LEU A 33 -1.24 1.74 -28.95
CA LEU A 33 -0.89 2.97 -29.67
C LEU A 33 -0.35 2.68 -31.07
N SER A 34 -0.81 3.45 -32.04
CA SER A 34 -0.24 3.44 -33.38
C SER A 34 1.17 4.04 -33.40
N HIS A 35 1.93 3.73 -34.45
CA HIS A 35 3.28 4.30 -34.64
C HIS A 35 3.27 5.83 -34.69
N GLU A 36 2.22 6.45 -35.25
CA GLU A 36 2.07 7.90 -35.31
C GLU A 36 1.84 8.50 -33.93
N GLN A 37 1.02 7.85 -33.10
CA GLN A 37 0.76 8.27 -31.71
C GLN A 37 2.03 8.20 -30.87
N ILE A 38 2.81 7.12 -31.00
CA ILE A 38 4.10 6.96 -30.31
C ILE A 38 5.06 8.09 -30.71
N LYS A 39 5.18 8.37 -32.01
CA LYS A 39 6.05 9.44 -32.50
C LYS A 39 5.62 10.80 -31.95
N HIS A 40 4.33 11.09 -32.03
CA HIS A 40 3.77 12.34 -31.51
C HIS A 40 4.02 12.50 -30.01
N PHE A 41 3.82 11.43 -29.22
CA PHE A 41 4.06 11.47 -27.78
C PHE A 41 5.53 11.74 -27.45
N LYS A 42 6.47 11.08 -28.14
CA LYS A 42 7.91 11.35 -27.99
C LYS A 42 8.26 12.80 -28.31
N GLU A 43 7.64 13.39 -29.33
CA GLU A 43 7.82 14.81 -29.66
C GLU A 43 7.32 15.71 -28.52
N LEU A 44 6.18 15.40 -27.91
CA LEU A 44 5.67 16.14 -26.74
C LEU A 44 6.61 16.02 -25.53
N CYS A 45 7.14 14.82 -25.26
CA CYS A 45 8.13 14.61 -24.20
C CYS A 45 9.39 15.45 -24.44
N ASN A 46 9.94 15.41 -25.65
CA ASN A 46 11.14 16.17 -26.00
C ASN A 46 10.92 17.69 -25.90
N LYS A 47 9.67 18.17 -26.03
CA LYS A 47 9.29 19.58 -25.85
C LYS A 47 8.98 19.97 -24.40
N GLY A 48 9.08 19.04 -23.45
CA GLY A 48 8.70 19.28 -22.04
C GLY A 48 7.19 19.43 -21.83
N GLN A 49 6.37 18.97 -22.79
CA GLN A 49 4.90 19.11 -22.73
C GLN A 49 4.21 17.89 -22.09
N VAL A 50 5.00 17.01 -21.46
CA VAL A 50 4.50 15.86 -20.72
C VAL A 50 4.68 16.09 -19.23
N PHE A 51 3.60 15.85 -18.51
CA PHE A 51 3.55 15.99 -17.06
C PHE A 51 3.72 14.63 -16.38
N TRP A 52 4.68 14.53 -15.47
CA TRP A 52 5.07 13.29 -14.80
C TRP A 52 4.52 13.22 -13.38
N ILE A 53 4.00 12.05 -12.98
CA ILE A 53 3.61 11.77 -11.60
C ILE A 53 4.53 10.67 -11.07
N LEU A 54 5.41 11.05 -10.15
CA LEU A 54 6.39 10.18 -9.49
C LEU A 54 5.89 9.83 -8.10
N ASP A 55 5.27 8.65 -7.97
CA ASP A 55 4.64 8.22 -6.73
C ASP A 55 5.60 7.40 -5.85
N GLY A 56 5.77 7.79 -4.58
CA GLY A 56 6.55 7.07 -3.58
C GLY A 56 8.07 7.18 -3.76
N TYR A 57 8.61 8.40 -3.83
CA TYR A 57 10.04 8.68 -4.04
C TYR A 57 10.98 8.05 -3.01
N ASP A 58 10.61 8.07 -1.73
CA ASP A 58 11.38 7.48 -0.62
C ASP A 58 11.64 5.99 -0.80
N GLU A 59 10.74 5.28 -1.48
CA GLU A 59 10.86 3.85 -1.73
C GLU A 59 11.83 3.51 -2.87
N PHE A 60 12.31 4.48 -3.68
CA PHE A 60 13.29 4.20 -4.73
C PHE A 60 14.50 5.09 -4.79
N ALA A 61 14.51 6.26 -4.16
CA ALA A 61 15.62 7.20 -4.27
C ALA A 61 16.98 6.53 -4.03
N GLN A 62 17.04 5.55 -3.13
CA GLN A 62 18.26 4.79 -2.78
C GLN A 62 18.52 3.55 -3.66
N ASN A 63 17.52 3.09 -4.42
CA ASN A 63 17.54 1.84 -5.18
C ASN A 63 17.38 2.06 -6.69
N ILE A 64 17.60 3.28 -7.20
CA ILE A 64 17.60 3.55 -8.64
C ILE A 64 18.77 2.81 -9.28
N PRO A 65 18.53 1.92 -10.28
CA PRO A 65 19.62 1.31 -11.02
C PRO A 65 20.50 2.39 -11.65
N GLU A 66 21.82 2.26 -11.54
CA GLU A 66 22.79 3.29 -11.96
C GLU A 66 22.56 3.76 -13.40
N GLN A 67 22.24 2.84 -14.30
CA GLN A 67 21.95 3.08 -15.71
C GLN A 67 20.68 3.92 -15.96
N LEU A 68 19.78 4.02 -14.98
CA LEU A 68 18.56 4.83 -15.04
C LEU A 68 18.66 6.16 -14.30
N LYS A 69 19.72 6.35 -13.50
CA LYS A 69 19.89 7.54 -12.67
C LYS A 69 19.83 8.82 -13.50
N ASP A 70 20.59 8.88 -14.60
CA ASP A 70 20.60 10.01 -15.52
C ASP A 70 19.20 10.32 -16.10
N VAL A 71 18.39 9.29 -16.33
CA VAL A 71 17.04 9.47 -16.86
C VAL A 71 16.11 10.08 -15.81
N PHE A 72 16.19 9.60 -14.57
CA PHE A 72 15.41 10.15 -13.47
C PHE A 72 15.82 11.59 -13.15
N ASP A 73 17.11 11.88 -13.14
CA ASP A 73 17.63 13.24 -12.93
C ASP A 73 17.16 14.15 -14.06
N HIS A 74 17.19 13.69 -15.33
CA HIS A 74 16.64 14.46 -16.45
C HIS A 74 15.14 14.75 -16.30
N VAL A 75 14.32 13.79 -15.86
CA VAL A 75 12.88 14.03 -15.59
C VAL A 75 12.70 15.07 -14.50
N ARG A 76 13.48 14.98 -13.42
CA ARG A 76 13.38 15.91 -12.28
C ARG A 76 13.86 17.32 -12.60
N GLU A 77 14.89 17.45 -13.42
CA GLU A 77 15.51 18.74 -13.70
C GLU A 77 14.89 19.48 -14.88
N THR A 78 14.32 18.75 -15.85
CA THR A 78 13.90 19.35 -17.13
C THR A 78 12.42 19.22 -17.44
N GLN A 79 11.70 18.30 -16.79
CA GLN A 79 10.29 18.02 -17.09
C GLN A 79 9.37 18.54 -15.99
N HIS A 80 8.14 18.87 -16.36
CA HIS A 80 7.09 19.18 -15.40
C HIS A 80 6.68 17.90 -14.65
N HIS A 81 6.70 17.92 -13.32
CA HIS A 81 6.37 16.75 -12.53
C HIS A 81 5.76 17.09 -11.17
N ILE A 82 4.98 16.15 -10.63
CA ILE A 82 4.65 16.05 -9.20
C ILE A 82 5.35 14.81 -8.66
N LEU A 83 5.98 14.98 -7.51
CA LEU A 83 6.63 13.91 -6.77
C LEU A 83 5.98 13.77 -5.40
N THR A 84 5.57 12.55 -5.04
CA THR A 84 5.09 12.22 -3.70
C THR A 84 6.21 11.50 -2.96
N SER A 85 6.36 11.81 -1.67
CA SER A 85 7.33 11.14 -0.81
C SER A 85 6.98 11.31 0.65
N ARG A 86 7.50 10.42 1.49
CA ARG A 86 7.57 10.66 2.93
C ARG A 86 8.50 11.83 3.26
N PRO A 87 8.24 12.56 4.36
CA PRO A 87 8.98 13.79 4.68
C PRO A 87 10.50 13.66 4.76
N TYR A 88 11.00 12.48 5.16
CA TYR A 88 12.43 12.26 5.38
C TYR A 88 13.27 12.12 4.10
N ALA A 89 12.66 11.87 2.93
CA ALA A 89 13.41 11.62 1.70
C ALA A 89 13.47 12.83 0.74
N ILE A 90 12.85 13.95 1.13
CA ILE A 90 12.83 15.17 0.30
C ILE A 90 14.03 16.04 0.67
N GLU A 91 15.18 15.77 0.06
CA GLU A 91 16.41 16.54 0.27
C GLU A 91 16.51 17.79 -0.63
N SER A 92 15.80 17.80 -1.76
CA SER A 92 15.95 18.83 -2.78
C SER A 92 15.04 20.06 -2.58
N SER A 93 15.50 21.19 -3.12
CA SER A 93 14.67 22.39 -3.28
C SER A 93 13.69 22.17 -4.44
N TYR A 94 12.41 22.41 -4.17
CA TYR A 94 11.33 22.40 -5.17
C TYR A 94 10.64 23.76 -5.10
N ASP A 95 10.17 24.27 -6.24
CA ASP A 95 9.49 25.57 -6.33
C ASP A 95 8.21 25.60 -5.49
N VAL A 96 7.51 24.46 -5.43
CA VAL A 96 6.28 24.29 -4.66
C VAL A 96 6.40 23.03 -3.81
N LYS A 97 6.12 23.16 -2.52
CA LYS A 97 6.03 22.06 -1.56
C LYS A 97 4.65 22.05 -0.92
N LEU A 98 3.99 20.91 -0.98
CA LEU A 98 2.68 20.70 -0.37
C LEU A 98 2.79 19.57 0.66
N GLU A 99 2.21 19.78 1.83
CA GLU A 99 2.13 18.77 2.88
C GLU A 99 0.70 18.25 2.97
N ILE A 100 0.55 16.92 2.97
CA ILE A 100 -0.74 16.26 3.19
C ILE A 100 -0.88 16.00 4.69
N THR A 101 -1.67 16.81 5.38
CA THR A 101 -1.84 16.76 6.85
C THR A 101 -2.97 15.84 7.31
N GLY A 102 -3.71 15.22 6.39
CA GLY A 102 -4.81 14.31 6.67
C GLY A 102 -6.20 14.93 6.46
N PHE A 103 -7.21 14.29 7.03
CA PHE A 103 -8.60 14.72 6.95
C PHE A 103 -8.95 15.75 8.01
N THR A 104 -9.74 16.75 7.60
CA THR A 104 -10.48 17.61 8.53
C THR A 104 -11.70 16.87 9.11
N ASN A 105 -12.28 17.42 10.18
CA ASN A 105 -13.54 16.93 10.75
C ASN A 105 -14.64 16.74 9.69
N ASP A 106 -14.75 17.67 8.74
CA ASP A 106 -15.76 17.62 7.68
C ASP A 106 -15.41 16.56 6.63
N ASN A 107 -14.13 16.35 6.34
CA ASN A 107 -13.70 15.27 5.46
C ASN A 107 -14.03 13.90 6.05
N ILE A 108 -13.86 13.70 7.37
CA ILE A 108 -14.23 12.45 8.04
C ILE A 108 -15.73 12.16 7.83
N VAL A 109 -16.60 13.15 8.05
CA VAL A 109 -18.05 12.97 7.86
C VAL A 109 -18.37 12.59 6.41
N LYS A 110 -17.79 13.32 5.43
CA LYS A 110 -17.99 13.05 4.00
C LYS A 110 -17.47 11.68 3.60
N TYR A 111 -16.29 11.30 4.07
CA TYR A 111 -15.67 10.01 3.76
C TYR A 111 -16.52 8.86 4.29
N VAL A 112 -16.97 8.93 5.55
CA VAL A 112 -17.83 7.89 6.12
C VAL A 112 -19.10 7.73 5.29
N GLN A 113 -19.77 8.82 4.92
CA GLN A 113 -20.96 8.76 4.05
C GLN A 113 -20.64 8.06 2.72
N GLN A 114 -19.60 8.52 2.02
CA GLN A 114 -19.19 7.95 0.73
C GLN A 114 -18.81 6.47 0.81
N PHE A 115 -18.12 6.06 1.87
CA PHE A 115 -17.72 4.67 2.09
C PHE A 115 -18.95 3.76 2.19
N PHE A 116 -19.93 4.13 3.01
CA PHE A 116 -21.14 3.32 3.17
C PHE A 116 -22.04 3.38 1.93
N ASP A 117 -22.15 4.53 1.25
CA ASP A 117 -22.92 4.65 0.00
C ASP A 117 -22.40 3.71 -1.10
N GLN A 118 -21.08 3.46 -1.14
CA GLN A 118 -20.47 2.53 -2.10
C GLN A 118 -20.81 1.06 -1.79
N ILE A 119 -20.88 0.70 -0.51
CA ILE A 119 -21.13 -0.69 -0.06
C ILE A 119 -22.64 -0.99 0.00
N THR A 120 -23.48 0.00 0.30
CA THR A 120 -24.96 -0.16 0.40
C THR A 120 -25.70 -0.17 -0.94
N LYS A 121 -25.02 0.02 -2.08
CA LYS A 121 -25.62 -0.30 -3.39
C LYS A 121 -26.11 -1.75 -3.49
N GLU A 122 -25.64 -2.64 -2.61
CA GLU A 122 -26.08 -4.04 -2.49
C GLU A 122 -27.07 -4.31 -1.34
N ILE A 123 -27.30 -3.38 -0.41
CA ILE A 123 -28.12 -3.61 0.79
C ILE A 123 -29.01 -2.39 1.05
N ASN A 124 -30.32 -2.55 0.84
CA ASN A 124 -31.31 -1.57 1.29
C ASN A 124 -31.19 -1.39 2.82
N ASN A 125 -30.93 -0.15 3.25
CA ASN A 125 -30.84 0.40 4.63
C ASN A 125 -29.48 0.32 5.35
N ASP A 126 -29.07 1.30 6.18
CA ASP A 126 -29.82 2.41 6.79
C ASP A 126 -28.88 3.58 7.18
N SER A 127 -29.34 4.84 6.99
CA SER A 127 -28.71 6.06 7.53
C SER A 127 -28.32 5.95 9.03
N SER A 128 -28.95 5.03 9.75
CA SER A 128 -28.71 4.66 11.14
C SER A 128 -27.25 4.24 11.43
N GLU A 129 -26.61 3.41 10.60
CA GLU A 129 -25.25 2.91 10.89
C GLU A 129 -24.19 3.99 10.72
N ILE A 130 -24.31 4.80 9.66
CA ILE A 130 -23.49 5.99 9.43
C ILE A 130 -23.56 6.90 10.66
N GLN A 131 -24.77 7.19 11.15
CA GLN A 131 -24.94 8.04 12.33
C GLN A 131 -24.34 7.42 13.60
N LYS A 132 -24.47 6.10 13.80
CA LYS A 132 -23.88 5.42 14.96
C LYS A 132 -22.36 5.48 14.94
N LEU A 133 -21.73 5.21 13.80
CA LEU A 133 -20.28 5.31 13.64
C LEU A 133 -19.83 6.75 13.90
N LEU A 134 -20.45 7.75 13.27
CA LEU A 134 -20.09 9.15 13.48
C LEU A 134 -20.25 9.60 14.94
N ARG A 135 -21.28 9.11 15.64
CA ARG A 135 -21.45 9.37 17.09
C ARG A 135 -20.34 8.72 17.90
N LEU A 136 -19.95 7.49 17.59
CA LEU A 136 -18.85 6.79 18.25
C LEU A 136 -17.51 7.52 18.04
N LEU A 137 -17.21 7.84 16.78
CA LEU A 137 -16.03 8.60 16.38
C LEU A 137 -15.94 9.92 17.16
N LYS A 138 -17.01 10.72 17.21
CA LYS A 138 -17.02 12.03 17.90
C LYS A 138 -17.01 11.93 19.42
N LYS A 139 -17.60 10.88 20.00
CA LYS A 139 -17.66 10.69 21.46
C LYS A 139 -16.32 10.23 22.04
N ASN A 140 -15.53 9.48 21.27
CA ASN A 140 -14.24 8.96 21.72
C ASN A 140 -13.10 9.77 21.07
N SER A 141 -12.45 10.65 21.84
CA SER A 141 -11.37 11.51 21.34
C SER A 141 -10.16 10.73 20.81
N SER A 142 -9.87 9.54 21.37
CA SER A 142 -8.79 8.69 20.89
C SER A 142 -9.10 8.14 19.50
N ILE A 143 -10.31 7.62 19.29
CA ILE A 143 -10.75 7.15 17.97
C ILE A 143 -10.85 8.32 16.98
N TRP A 144 -11.35 9.47 17.44
CA TRP A 144 -11.44 10.69 16.65
C TRP A 144 -10.08 11.13 16.12
N GLY A 145 -9.05 11.18 16.98
CA GLY A 145 -7.70 11.55 16.59
C GLY A 145 -7.12 10.61 15.54
N VAL A 146 -7.29 9.29 15.72
CA VAL A 146 -6.84 8.27 14.76
C VAL A 146 -7.52 8.41 13.41
N ALA A 147 -8.81 8.76 13.39
CA ALA A 147 -9.63 8.91 12.18
C ALA A 147 -9.24 10.10 11.28
N HIS A 148 -8.39 11.03 11.74
CA HIS A 148 -7.89 12.12 10.89
C HIS A 148 -6.89 11.62 9.85
N ILE A 149 -6.31 10.44 10.03
CA ILE A 149 -5.45 9.82 9.03
C ILE A 149 -6.35 8.99 8.10
N PRO A 150 -6.41 9.27 6.78
CA PRO A 150 -7.37 8.64 5.86
C PRO A 150 -7.37 7.12 5.89
N VAL A 151 -6.18 6.49 5.85
CA VAL A 151 -6.07 5.02 5.88
C VAL A 151 -6.62 4.44 7.19
N ASN A 152 -6.44 5.11 8.32
CA ASN A 152 -6.96 4.63 9.59
C ASN A 152 -8.49 4.71 9.64
N LEU A 153 -9.08 5.79 9.09
CA LEU A 153 -10.52 5.92 8.97
C LEU A 153 -11.11 4.80 8.09
N GLU A 154 -10.46 4.49 6.97
CA GLU A 154 -10.85 3.37 6.10
C GLU A 154 -10.89 2.04 6.86
N LEU A 155 -9.84 1.75 7.65
CA LEU A 155 -9.78 0.55 8.48
C LEU A 155 -10.89 0.52 9.54
N ILE A 156 -11.16 1.66 10.19
CA ILE A 156 -12.26 1.76 11.17
C ILE A 156 -13.61 1.49 10.49
N CYS A 157 -13.86 2.11 9.33
CA CYS A 157 -15.09 1.89 8.56
C CYS A 157 -15.24 0.43 8.13
N SER A 158 -14.15 -0.20 7.66
CA SER A 158 -14.12 -1.61 7.24
C SER A 158 -14.43 -2.58 8.39
N LEU A 159 -13.97 -2.24 9.60
CA LEU A 159 -14.21 -3.02 10.81
C LEU A 159 -15.55 -2.71 11.49
N TRP A 160 -16.29 -1.68 11.07
CA TRP A 160 -17.47 -1.17 11.78
C TRP A 160 -18.47 -2.29 12.13
N CYS A 161 -18.83 -3.12 11.15
CA CYS A 161 -19.81 -4.19 11.34
C CYS A 161 -19.26 -5.45 12.02
N ASN A 162 -17.93 -5.61 12.07
CA ASN A 162 -17.28 -6.86 12.48
C ASN A 162 -16.54 -6.74 13.82
N ASN A 163 -16.53 -5.56 14.45
CA ASN A 163 -15.81 -5.31 15.69
C ASN A 163 -16.73 -4.71 16.77
N ASP A 164 -16.57 -5.17 18.01
CA ASP A 164 -17.30 -4.63 19.16
C ASP A 164 -16.61 -3.37 19.71
N TRP A 165 -16.86 -2.25 19.03
CA TRP A 165 -16.31 -0.95 19.39
C TRP A 165 -16.74 -0.42 20.77
N LYS A 166 -17.75 -1.03 21.41
CA LYS A 166 -18.21 -0.58 22.74
C LYS A 166 -17.16 -0.81 23.82
N LYS A 167 -16.29 -1.81 23.64
CA LYS A 167 -15.22 -2.15 24.58
C LYS A 167 -13.95 -1.31 24.35
N THR A 168 -13.85 -0.62 23.22
CA THR A 168 -12.67 0.17 22.86
C THR A 168 -12.76 1.56 23.48
N THR A 169 -12.14 1.72 24.66
CA THR A 169 -12.03 3.02 25.34
C THR A 169 -10.88 3.86 24.77
N VAL A 170 -9.75 3.23 24.43
CA VAL A 170 -8.60 3.85 23.77
C VAL A 170 -8.28 3.04 22.52
N LEU A 171 -8.14 3.73 21.39
CA LEU A 171 -7.72 3.14 20.13
C LEU A 171 -6.30 3.60 19.81
N THR A 172 -5.36 2.67 19.88
CA THR A 172 -4.01 2.85 19.33
C THR A 172 -3.95 2.23 17.94
N LEU A 173 -2.92 2.57 17.16
CA LEU A 173 -2.68 1.93 15.86
C LEU A 173 -2.48 0.42 16.04
N THR A 174 -1.76 -0.01 17.07
CA THR A 174 -1.57 -1.44 17.35
C THR A 174 -2.90 -2.16 17.55
N VAL A 175 -3.82 -1.60 18.32
CA VAL A 175 -5.17 -2.17 18.51
C VAL A 175 -5.95 -2.18 17.20
N LEU A 176 -5.86 -1.12 16.40
CA LEU A 176 -6.53 -1.05 15.10
C LEU A 176 -6.03 -2.15 14.15
N TYR A 177 -4.70 -2.29 14.00
CA TYR A 177 -4.10 -3.30 13.16
C TYR A 177 -4.34 -4.72 13.68
N ASP A 178 -4.32 -4.94 15.00
CA ASP A 178 -4.64 -6.22 15.62
C ASP A 178 -6.10 -6.64 15.35
N ASN A 179 -7.05 -5.69 15.34
CA ASN A 179 -8.42 -5.97 14.93
C ASN A 179 -8.53 -6.29 13.43
N ILE A 180 -7.75 -5.62 12.58
CA ILE A 180 -7.69 -5.93 11.15
C ILE A 180 -7.11 -7.32 10.90
N ILE A 181 -6.04 -7.69 11.60
CA ILE A 181 -5.43 -9.02 11.48
C ILE A 181 -6.43 -10.10 11.90
N GLU A 182 -7.08 -9.95 13.05
CA GLU A 182 -8.11 -10.87 13.50
C GLU A 182 -9.24 -11.02 12.47
N TRP A 183 -9.75 -9.90 11.95
CA TRP A 183 -10.81 -9.91 10.94
C TRP A 183 -10.40 -10.65 9.66
N GLN A 184 -9.15 -10.46 9.21
CA GLN A 184 -8.60 -11.15 8.03
C GLN A 184 -8.43 -12.65 8.28
N CYS A 185 -7.96 -13.05 9.47
CA CYS A 185 -7.88 -14.45 9.87
C CYS A 185 -9.26 -15.12 9.89
N ARG A 186 -10.26 -14.50 10.52
CA ARG A 186 -11.64 -15.02 10.52
C ARG A 186 -12.17 -15.19 9.09
N ARG A 187 -11.97 -14.19 8.23
CA ARG A 187 -12.36 -14.25 6.80
C ARG A 187 -11.62 -15.37 6.05
N TYR A 188 -10.35 -15.63 6.37
CA TYR A 188 -9.59 -16.75 5.80
C TYR A 188 -10.17 -18.10 6.24
N LEU A 189 -10.51 -18.25 7.53
CA LEU A 189 -11.16 -19.46 8.05
C LEU A 189 -12.53 -19.70 7.40
N THR A 190 -13.34 -18.65 7.20
CA THR A 190 -14.60 -18.75 6.43
C THR A 190 -14.36 -19.35 5.04
N LYS A 191 -13.35 -18.85 4.30
CA LYS A 191 -13.02 -19.35 2.96
C LYS A 191 -12.54 -20.81 2.96
N LYS A 192 -11.99 -21.28 4.07
CA LYS A 192 -11.57 -22.67 4.28
C LYS A 192 -12.70 -23.57 4.79
N ASN A 193 -13.91 -23.04 4.96
CA ASN A 193 -15.04 -23.72 5.60
C ASN A 193 -14.74 -24.20 7.03
N ILE A 194 -13.87 -23.48 7.75
CA ILE A 194 -13.56 -23.74 9.16
C ILE A 194 -14.50 -22.90 10.02
N ASN A 195 -15.26 -23.55 10.91
CA ASN A 195 -16.15 -22.84 11.83
C ASN A 195 -15.33 -22.09 12.89
N HIS A 196 -15.55 -20.78 12.97
CA HIS A 196 -14.85 -19.86 13.87
C HIS A 196 -15.81 -18.90 14.58
N GLU A 197 -17.12 -19.19 14.54
CA GLU A 197 -18.17 -18.32 15.09
C GLU A 197 -18.05 -18.19 16.62
N TYR A 198 -17.61 -19.25 17.30
CA TYR A 198 -17.55 -19.34 18.76
C TYR A 198 -16.13 -19.48 19.32
N ILE A 199 -15.10 -19.32 18.48
CA ILE A 199 -13.71 -19.46 18.93
C ILE A 199 -13.15 -18.10 19.37
N THR A 200 -12.29 -18.12 20.38
CA THR A 200 -11.67 -16.90 20.93
C THR A 200 -10.68 -16.29 19.95
N LYS A 201 -10.27 -15.04 20.21
CA LYS A 201 -9.20 -14.41 19.42
C LYS A 201 -7.92 -15.26 19.42
N SER A 202 -7.52 -15.82 20.56
CA SER A 202 -6.34 -16.69 20.65
C SER A 202 -6.47 -17.88 19.70
N ASP A 203 -7.62 -18.56 19.74
CA ASP A 203 -7.87 -19.73 18.90
C ASP A 203 -7.83 -19.37 17.40
N VAL A 204 -8.33 -18.19 17.01
CA VAL A 204 -8.22 -17.71 15.62
C VAL A 204 -6.76 -17.60 15.20
N TYR A 205 -5.91 -17.04 16.06
CA TYR A 205 -4.49 -16.85 15.76
C TYR A 205 -3.76 -18.18 15.72
N ASP A 206 -4.07 -19.11 16.62
CA ASP A 206 -3.52 -20.47 16.61
C ASP A 206 -3.86 -21.21 15.31
N GLN A 207 -5.10 -21.08 14.82
CA GLN A 207 -5.53 -21.68 13.55
C GLN A 207 -4.86 -21.05 12.32
N CYS A 208 -4.45 -19.78 12.41
CA CYS A 208 -3.78 -19.05 11.33
C CYS A 208 -2.27 -18.92 11.54
N ASN A 209 -1.71 -19.56 12.56
CA ASN A 209 -0.35 -19.28 13.03
C ASN A 209 0.69 -19.54 11.93
N ALA A 210 0.55 -20.63 11.18
CA ALA A 210 1.47 -20.97 10.10
C ALA A 210 1.48 -19.89 8.99
N GLU A 211 0.31 -19.42 8.57
CA GLU A 211 0.18 -18.36 7.58
C GLU A 211 0.67 -17.02 8.09
N LEU A 212 0.37 -16.67 9.35
CA LEU A 212 0.83 -15.43 9.98
C LEU A 212 2.35 -15.41 10.09
N GLN A 213 2.97 -16.46 10.63
CA GLN A 213 4.44 -16.58 10.72
C GLN A 213 5.09 -16.45 9.35
N PHE A 214 4.50 -17.06 8.32
CA PHE A 214 5.01 -16.93 6.95
C PHE A 214 4.95 -15.48 6.46
N LEU A 215 3.81 -14.80 6.62
CA LEU A 215 3.63 -13.41 6.19
C LEU A 215 4.49 -12.44 6.98
N GLU A 216 4.66 -12.65 8.28
CA GLU A 216 5.54 -11.87 9.15
C GLU A 216 7.00 -11.99 8.70
N TYR A 217 7.48 -13.21 8.47
CA TYR A 217 8.83 -13.45 7.98
C TYR A 217 9.05 -12.82 6.61
N LEU A 218 8.08 -12.97 5.71
CA LEU A 218 8.12 -12.38 4.38
C LEU A 218 8.15 -10.85 4.43
N ALA A 219 7.35 -10.23 5.29
CA ALA A 219 7.35 -8.79 5.51
C ALA A 219 8.70 -8.32 6.09
N PHE A 220 9.25 -9.06 7.06
CA PHE A 220 10.56 -8.79 7.63
C PHE A 220 11.67 -8.81 6.57
N LYS A 221 11.70 -9.83 5.71
CA LYS A 221 12.66 -9.93 4.59
C LYS A 221 12.51 -8.81 3.58
N GLY A 222 11.27 -8.41 3.28
CA GLY A 222 10.99 -7.25 2.44
C GLY A 222 11.58 -5.97 3.04
N MET A 223 11.36 -5.73 4.34
CA MET A 223 11.90 -4.56 5.05
C MET A 223 13.43 -4.56 5.10
N GLU A 224 14.07 -5.70 5.40
CA GLU A 224 15.53 -5.86 5.42
C GLU A 224 16.17 -5.48 4.08
N CYS A 225 15.50 -5.82 2.97
CA CYS A 225 15.95 -5.49 1.62
C CYS A 225 15.50 -4.10 1.12
N ASN A 226 14.78 -3.31 1.93
CA ASN A 226 14.09 -2.08 1.50
C ASN A 226 13.21 -2.30 0.25
N LYS A 227 12.49 -3.44 0.20
CA LYS A 227 11.62 -3.87 -0.89
C LYS A 227 10.19 -4.04 -0.41
N ILE A 228 9.30 -3.20 -0.91
CA ILE A 228 7.85 -3.31 -0.70
C ILE A 228 7.23 -4.28 -1.72
N MET A 229 7.85 -4.41 -2.89
CA MET A 229 7.42 -5.36 -3.92
C MET A 229 8.10 -6.72 -3.71
N LEU A 230 7.29 -7.70 -3.32
CA LEU A 230 7.75 -9.06 -3.04
C LEU A 230 7.76 -9.88 -4.34
N THR A 231 8.93 -10.30 -4.78
CA THR A 231 9.10 -11.10 -6.01
C THR A 231 8.99 -12.60 -5.70
N PRO A 232 8.77 -13.46 -6.71
CA PRO A 232 8.79 -14.92 -6.52
C PRO A 232 10.10 -15.43 -5.89
N ALA A 233 11.22 -14.75 -6.15
CA ALA A 233 12.51 -15.12 -5.55
C ALA A 233 12.49 -14.95 -4.02
N ILE A 234 12.06 -13.78 -3.54
CA ILE A 234 11.94 -13.50 -2.09
C ILE A 234 10.92 -14.44 -1.45
N LEU A 235 9.82 -14.74 -2.17
CA LEU A 235 8.81 -15.68 -1.70
C LEU A 235 9.37 -17.11 -1.53
N ASN A 236 10.23 -17.56 -2.46
CA ASN A 236 10.84 -18.89 -2.39
C ASN A 236 11.92 -18.96 -1.31
N GLU A 237 12.77 -17.94 -1.19
CA GLU A 237 13.74 -17.80 -0.11
C GLU A 237 13.05 -17.87 1.26
N ALA A 238 11.97 -17.10 1.44
CA ALA A 238 11.19 -17.12 2.67
C ALA A 238 10.62 -18.51 3.02
N LYS A 239 10.21 -19.28 2.01
CA LYS A 239 9.72 -20.65 2.21
C LYS A 239 10.83 -21.62 2.61
N ASP A 240 12.00 -21.48 2.02
CA ASP A 240 13.11 -22.41 2.25
C ASP A 240 13.74 -22.16 3.63
N ASP A 241 13.89 -20.90 4.02
CA ASP A 241 14.35 -20.50 5.35
C ASP A 241 13.45 -21.07 6.46
N LEU A 242 12.12 -20.87 6.35
CA LEU A 242 11.17 -21.35 7.37
C LEU A 242 11.13 -22.88 7.46
N LYS A 243 11.30 -23.60 6.34
CA LYS A 243 11.44 -25.06 6.37
C LYS A 243 12.71 -25.48 7.10
N SER A 244 13.84 -24.79 6.86
CA SER A 244 15.11 -25.11 7.52
C SER A 244 15.05 -24.89 9.03
N VAL A 245 14.38 -23.83 9.48
CA VAL A 245 14.17 -23.53 10.91
C VAL A 245 13.29 -24.61 11.56
N ALA A 246 12.21 -25.03 10.91
CA ALA A 246 11.35 -26.10 11.41
C ALA A 246 12.09 -27.45 11.56
N VAL A 247 12.99 -27.77 10.63
CA VAL A 247 13.82 -28.98 10.70
C VAL A 247 14.83 -28.91 11.85
N ASN A 248 15.48 -27.76 12.06
CA ASN A 248 16.47 -27.59 13.13
C ASN A 248 15.85 -27.67 14.54
N ILE A 249 14.63 -27.13 14.73
CA ILE A 249 13.91 -27.24 16.00
C ILE A 249 13.54 -28.70 16.29
N ALA A 250 13.09 -29.46 15.27
CA ALA A 250 12.74 -30.87 15.42
C ALA A 250 13.94 -31.79 15.73
N GLN A 251 15.17 -31.36 15.41
CA GLN A 251 16.40 -32.10 15.73
C GLN A 251 16.98 -31.76 17.11
N THR A 252 16.51 -30.68 17.74
CA THR A 252 17.02 -30.20 19.03
C THR A 252 16.10 -30.59 20.21
N LEU A 253 14.97 -31.26 19.93
CA LEU A 253 14.03 -31.85 20.89
C LEU A 253 14.15 -33.38 20.88
#